data_AF-D6U6B5-F1
#
_entry.id   AF-D6U6B5-F1
#
_cell.length_a   1.000
_cell.length_b   1.000
_cell.length_c   1.000
_cell.angle_alpha   90.00
_cell.angle_beta   90.00
_cell.angle_gamma   90.00
#
_symmetry.space_group_name_H-M   'P 1'
#
loop_
_entity.id
_entity.type
_entity.pdbx_description
1 polymer ?
#
loop_
_entity_poly.entity_id
_entity_poly.type
_entity_poly.pdbx_seq_one_letter_code
_entity_poly.pdbx_strand_id
1 'polypeptide(L)'
;MLFLSLLFWALLASYIVHILDETLLNGGFVQWIVDNFWPTYTWRMFFWFNAGAIAAIAISNLLFDSLGGHWVILPLIWVAGFVTHVATVHVYWTIRRNTYSPGLLTSLLYVIVFYLLIRYGLGSHLMTGADFAIGTVVGVATVGAFLTVGPTVLFPRLARPRANLQGIDK
;
A
#
# COMPACT_ATOMS: atom_id res chain seq x y z
N MET A 1 -15.58 -5.16 -19.00
CA MET A 1 -15.69 -5.65 -17.61
C MET A 1 -14.66 -6.73 -17.28
N LEU A 2 -14.61 -7.86 -17.99
CA LEU A 2 -13.63 -8.94 -17.74
C LEU A 2 -12.17 -8.45 -17.64
N PHE A 3 -11.74 -7.58 -18.55
CA PHE A 3 -10.39 -7.03 -18.53
C PHE A 3 -10.05 -6.27 -17.23
N LEU A 4 -10.97 -5.44 -16.73
CA LEU A 4 -10.78 -4.72 -15.47
C LEU A 4 -10.71 -5.68 -14.28
N SER A 5 -11.61 -6.68 -14.26
CA SER A 5 -11.60 -7.73 -13.25
C SER A 5 -10.24 -8.44 -13.20
N LEU A 6 -9.70 -8.85 -14.35
CA LEU A 6 -8.38 -9.48 -14.44
C LEU A 6 -7.26 -8.58 -13.90
N LEU A 7 -7.29 -7.27 -14.19
CA LEU A 7 -6.29 -6.34 -13.64
C LEU A 7 -6.42 -6.15 -12.13
N PHE A 8 -7.63 -6.17 -11.57
CA PHE A 8 -7.82 -6.08 -10.12
C PHE A 8 -7.44 -7.37 -9.39
N TRP A 9 -7.66 -8.54 -9.99
CA TRP A 9 -7.10 -9.78 -9.49
C TRP A 9 -5.58 -9.83 -9.63
N ALA A 10 -5.02 -9.25 -10.70
CA ALA A 10 -3.58 -9.07 -10.83
C ALA A 10 -3.01 -8.12 -9.77
N LEU A 11 -3.74 -7.10 -9.31
CA LEU A 11 -3.37 -6.28 -8.15
C LEU A 11 -3.22 -7.15 -6.89
N LEU A 12 -4.21 -8.02 -6.60
CA LEU A 12 -4.13 -8.91 -5.45
C LEU A 12 -2.92 -9.85 -5.55
N ALA A 13 -2.72 -10.47 -6.71
CA ALA A 13 -1.55 -11.31 -6.96
C ALA A 13 -0.24 -10.53 -6.76
N SER A 14 -0.18 -9.29 -7.25
CA SER A 14 0.97 -8.39 -7.06
C SER A 14 1.21 -8.09 -5.58
N TYR A 15 0.16 -7.92 -4.77
CA TYR A 15 0.27 -7.73 -3.33
C TYR A 15 0.79 -8.96 -2.60
N ILE A 16 0.36 -10.16 -2.99
CA ILE A 16 0.91 -11.40 -2.43
C ILE A 16 2.41 -11.52 -2.76
N VAL A 17 2.79 -11.27 -4.02
CA VAL A 17 4.20 -11.28 -4.45
C VAL A 17 5.02 -10.24 -3.70
N HIS A 18 4.43 -9.07 -3.44
CA HIS A 18 5.08 -8.00 -2.68
C HIS A 18 5.33 -8.39 -1.22
N ILE A 19 4.38 -9.04 -0.56
CA ILE A 19 4.57 -9.55 0.81
C ILE A 19 5.73 -10.57 0.85
N LEU A 20 5.88 -11.39 -0.20
CA LEU A 20 7.01 -12.32 -0.29
C LEU A 20 8.35 -11.58 -0.41
N ASP A 21 8.45 -10.57 -1.27
CA ASP A 21 9.65 -9.71 -1.37
C ASP A 21 9.94 -9.03 -0.03
N GLU A 22 8.93 -8.41 0.58
CA GLU A 22 9.02 -7.79 1.91
C GLU A 22 9.44 -8.79 2.99
N THR A 23 9.14 -10.07 2.86
CA THR A 23 9.53 -11.07 3.86
C THR A 23 10.95 -11.59 3.62
N LEU A 24 11.37 -11.72 2.36
CA LEU A 24 12.55 -12.50 1.97
C LEU A 24 13.77 -11.64 1.62
N LEU A 25 13.59 -10.42 1.14
CA LEU A 25 14.70 -9.60 0.63
C LEU A 25 15.24 -8.64 1.69
N ASN A 26 16.56 -8.41 1.64
CA ASN A 26 17.31 -7.48 2.50
C ASN A 26 17.00 -7.63 4.01
N GLY A 27 16.87 -8.86 4.51
CA GLY A 27 16.57 -9.15 5.91
C GLY A 27 15.11 -8.92 6.33
N GLY A 28 14.26 -8.47 5.40
CA GLY A 28 12.82 -8.33 5.59
C GLY A 28 12.36 -6.94 6.06
N PHE A 29 11.12 -6.61 5.70
CA PHE A 29 10.46 -5.34 5.96
C PHE A 29 10.32 -5.05 7.45
N VAL A 30 10.01 -6.07 8.26
CA VAL A 30 9.90 -5.91 9.72
C VAL A 30 11.21 -5.40 10.30
N GLN A 31 12.33 -6.02 9.93
CA GLN A 31 13.65 -5.60 10.41
C GLN A 31 13.99 -4.20 9.89
N TRP A 32 13.75 -3.94 8.60
CA TRP A 32 14.00 -2.63 8.00
C TRP A 32 13.20 -1.51 8.70
N ILE A 33 11.93 -1.75 9.04
CA ILE A 33 11.09 -0.81 9.79
C ILE A 33 11.63 -0.58 11.21
N VAL A 34 12.01 -1.64 11.91
CA VAL A 34 12.58 -1.57 13.27
C VAL A 34 13.84 -0.71 13.29
N ASP A 35 14.73 -0.92 12.32
CA ASP A 35 16.02 -0.24 12.25
C ASP A 35 15.90 1.24 11.85
N ASN A 36 14.86 1.61 11.09
CA ASN A 36 14.77 2.94 10.49
C ASN A 36 13.69 3.85 11.07
N PHE A 37 12.61 3.29 11.64
CA PHE A 37 11.41 4.07 11.97
C PHE A 37 10.73 3.67 13.28
N TRP A 38 10.37 2.39 13.43
CA TRP A 38 9.49 1.91 14.49
C TRP A 38 10.13 0.74 15.26
N PRO A 39 10.92 1.02 16.32
CA PRO A 39 11.69 -0.01 17.03
C PRO A 39 10.87 -1.14 17.68
N THR A 40 9.59 -0.89 17.96
CA THR A 40 8.67 -1.88 18.57
C THR A 40 7.74 -2.56 17.55
N TYR A 41 7.99 -2.38 16.25
CA TYR A 41 7.25 -3.08 15.21
C TYR A 41 7.57 -4.58 15.24
N THR A 42 6.57 -5.43 15.01
CA THR A 42 6.71 -6.88 15.18
C THR A 42 6.12 -7.65 14.00
N TRP A 43 6.58 -8.89 13.83
CA TRP A 43 5.99 -9.85 12.88
C TRP A 43 4.49 -10.06 13.07
N ARG A 44 3.97 -9.99 14.31
CA ARG A 44 2.54 -10.09 14.57
C ARG A 44 1.76 -8.91 13.98
N MET A 45 2.29 -7.69 14.09
CA MET A 45 1.68 -6.50 13.48
C MET A 45 1.72 -6.59 11.96
N PHE A 46 2.87 -6.98 11.39
CA PHE A 46 3.03 -7.20 9.95
C PHE A 46 2.05 -8.25 9.42
N PHE A 47 1.91 -9.39 10.11
CA PHE A 47 0.97 -10.45 9.74
C PHE A 47 -0.48 -9.95 9.68
N TRP A 48 -0.97 -9.34 10.77
CA TRP A 48 -2.37 -8.91 10.83
C TRP A 48 -2.68 -7.78 9.87
N PHE A 49 -1.72 -6.87 9.65
CA PHE A 49 -1.85 -5.82 8.65
C PHE A 49 -2.02 -6.42 7.25
N ASN A 50 -1.10 -7.29 6.82
CA ASN A 50 -1.12 -7.88 5.49
C ASN A 50 -2.32 -8.82 5.28
N ALA A 51 -2.69 -9.62 6.29
CA ALA A 51 -3.88 -10.47 6.23
C ALA A 51 -5.16 -9.64 6.05
N GLY A 52 -5.28 -8.52 6.79
CA GLY A 52 -6.40 -7.59 6.65
C GLY A 52 -6.43 -6.92 5.27
N ALA A 53 -5.29 -6.48 4.76
CA ALA A 53 -5.19 -5.86 3.44
C ALA A 53 -5.52 -6.85 2.32
N ILE A 54 -5.03 -8.11 2.37
CA ILE A 54 -5.41 -9.17 1.43
C ILE A 54 -6.93 -9.36 1.40
N ALA A 55 -7.55 -9.51 2.57
CA ALA A 55 -8.99 -9.71 2.67
C ALA A 55 -9.76 -8.50 2.10
N ALA A 56 -9.34 -7.28 2.44
CA ALA A 56 -10.01 -6.07 2.00
C ALA A 56 -9.88 -5.83 0.48
N ILE A 57 -8.72 -6.15 -0.12
CA ILE A 57 -8.55 -6.12 -1.58
C ILE A 57 -9.44 -7.16 -2.24
N ALA A 58 -9.43 -8.40 -1.75
CA ALA A 58 -10.26 -9.47 -2.31
C ALA A 58 -11.76 -9.13 -2.24
N ILE A 59 -12.24 -8.60 -1.11
CA ILE A 59 -13.61 -8.14 -0.96
C ILE A 59 -13.91 -7.00 -1.93
N SER A 60 -13.00 -6.03 -2.08
CA SER A 60 -13.15 -4.92 -3.03
C SER A 60 -13.30 -5.42 -4.47
N ASN A 61 -12.48 -6.40 -4.86
CA ASN A 61 -12.55 -7.03 -6.18
C ASN A 61 -13.86 -7.80 -6.38
N LEU A 62 -14.27 -8.61 -5.39
CA LEU A 62 -15.51 -9.38 -5.45
C LEU A 62 -16.74 -8.47 -5.56
N LEU A 63 -16.77 -7.36 -4.83
CA LEU A 63 -17.84 -6.38 -4.91
C LEU A 63 -17.89 -5.73 -6.30
N PHE A 64 -16.73 -5.39 -6.88
CA PHE A 64 -16.68 -4.91 -8.25
C PHE A 64 -17.15 -5.97 -9.26
N ASP A 65 -16.69 -7.21 -9.16
CA ASP A 65 -17.10 -8.29 -10.06
C ASP A 65 -18.60 -8.57 -9.99
N SER A 66 -19.19 -8.44 -8.80
CA SER A 66 -20.61 -8.69 -8.56
C SER A 66 -21.52 -7.54 -8.99
N LEU A 67 -21.08 -6.29 -8.79
CA LEU A 67 -21.94 -5.11 -8.89
C LEU A 67 -21.57 -4.18 -10.05
N GLY A 68 -20.35 -4.29 -10.59
CA GLY A 68 -19.86 -3.51 -11.72
C GLY A 68 -19.92 -2.00 -11.52
N GLY A 69 -19.88 -1.24 -12.62
CA GLY A 69 -20.08 0.22 -12.62
C GLY A 69 -19.18 0.97 -11.63
N HIS A 70 -19.79 1.79 -10.77
CA HIS A 70 -19.10 2.64 -9.79
C HIS A 70 -18.32 1.85 -8.72
N TRP A 71 -18.58 0.55 -8.55
CA TRP A 71 -17.82 -0.28 -7.62
C TRP A 71 -16.35 -0.46 -8.03
N VAL A 72 -15.98 -0.06 -9.26
CA VAL A 72 -14.60 0.06 -9.74
C VAL A 72 -13.74 0.96 -8.84
N ILE A 73 -14.36 1.89 -8.11
CA ILE A 73 -13.69 2.80 -7.17
C ILE A 73 -12.98 2.01 -6.06
N LEU A 74 -13.56 0.92 -5.56
CA LEU A 74 -13.00 0.16 -4.44
C LEU A 74 -11.62 -0.43 -4.74
N PRO A 75 -11.42 -1.21 -5.82
CA PRO A 75 -10.08 -1.69 -6.15
C PRO A 75 -9.14 -0.55 -6.58
N LEU A 76 -9.65 0.52 -7.20
CA LEU A 76 -8.82 1.69 -7.56
C LEU A 76 -8.18 2.38 -6.34
N ILE A 77 -8.89 2.46 -5.22
CA ILE A 77 -8.36 3.00 -3.96
C ILE A 77 -7.07 2.26 -3.56
N TRP A 78 -7.07 0.93 -3.66
CA TRP A 78 -5.90 0.10 -3.34
C TRP A 78 -4.76 0.31 -4.32
N VAL A 79 -5.01 0.24 -5.64
CA VAL A 79 -3.95 0.41 -6.65
C VAL A 79 -3.30 1.79 -6.51
N ALA A 80 -4.09 2.86 -6.42
CA ALA A 80 -3.57 4.22 -6.30
C ALA A 80 -2.81 4.43 -4.97
N GLY A 81 -3.32 3.83 -3.89
CA GLY A 81 -2.65 3.80 -2.60
C GLY A 81 -1.27 3.13 -2.67
N PHE A 82 -1.16 1.98 -3.31
CA PHE A 82 0.11 1.27 -3.47
C PHE A 82 1.08 1.97 -4.43
N VAL A 83 0.60 2.57 -5.52
CA VAL A 83 1.45 3.41 -6.39
C VAL A 83 2.01 4.60 -5.62
N THR A 84 1.21 5.21 -4.75
CA THR A 84 1.70 6.27 -3.84
C THR A 84 2.77 5.71 -2.91
N HIS A 85 2.51 4.56 -2.29
CA HIS A 85 3.45 3.89 -1.40
C HIS A 85 4.80 3.58 -2.08
N VAL A 86 4.80 3.16 -3.35
CA VAL A 86 6.01 2.96 -4.16
C VAL A 86 6.87 4.22 -4.15
N ALA A 87 6.30 5.37 -4.50
CA ALA A 87 7.05 6.62 -4.56
C ALA A 87 7.53 7.07 -3.16
N THR A 88 6.63 7.03 -2.18
CA THR A 88 6.87 7.64 -0.86
C THR A 88 7.68 6.80 0.11
N VAL A 89 7.59 5.47 0.02
CA VAL A 89 8.27 4.57 0.96
C VAL A 89 9.41 3.89 0.27
N HIS A 90 9.12 3.09 -0.76
CA HIS A 90 10.17 2.28 -1.37
C HIS A 90 11.20 3.13 -2.11
N VAL A 91 10.80 4.04 -2.99
CA VAL A 91 11.76 4.87 -3.75
C VAL A 91 12.39 5.93 -2.86
N TYR A 92 11.59 6.77 -2.21
CA TYR A 92 12.10 7.88 -1.43
C TYR A 92 13.04 7.42 -0.29
N TRP A 93 12.66 6.42 0.51
CA TRP A 93 13.55 5.99 1.60
C TRP A 93 14.73 5.16 1.13
N THR A 94 14.61 4.41 0.01
CA THR A 94 15.79 3.76 -0.58
C THR A 94 16.85 4.79 -0.95
N ILE A 95 16.46 5.87 -1.63
CA ILE A 95 17.36 6.97 -1.97
C ILE A 95 17.87 7.66 -0.70
N ARG A 96 16.97 8.01 0.23
CA ARG A 96 17.31 8.82 1.41
C ARG A 96 18.22 8.09 2.41
N ARG A 97 18.07 6.77 2.54
CA ARG A 97 18.82 5.91 3.46
C ARG A 97 19.98 5.20 2.78
N ASN A 98 20.05 5.21 1.44
CA ASN A 98 20.99 4.43 0.66
C ASN A 98 20.98 2.93 1.04
N THR A 99 19.77 2.39 1.27
CA THR A 99 19.54 0.99 1.60
C THR A 99 18.35 0.46 0.80
N TYR A 100 18.40 -0.79 0.35
CA TYR A 100 17.27 -1.38 -0.38
C TYR A 100 16.04 -1.49 0.53
N SER A 101 14.93 -0.85 0.16
CA SER A 101 13.65 -1.07 0.83
C SER A 101 13.05 -2.41 0.36
N PRO A 102 12.82 -3.38 1.26
CA PRO A 102 12.08 -4.60 0.92
C PRO A 102 10.73 -4.24 0.28
N GLY A 103 10.35 -4.95 -0.78
CA GLY A 103 9.16 -4.62 -1.57
C GLY A 103 9.41 -3.67 -2.76
N LEU A 104 10.56 -2.98 -2.85
CA LEU A 104 10.83 -2.02 -3.93
C LEU A 104 10.68 -2.65 -5.32
N LEU A 105 11.31 -3.81 -5.54
CA LEU A 105 11.30 -4.48 -6.85
C LEU A 105 9.88 -4.86 -7.28
N THR A 106 9.16 -5.54 -6.40
CA THR A 106 7.81 -6.06 -6.69
C THR A 106 6.75 -4.97 -6.71
N SER A 107 6.97 -3.83 -6.03
CA SER A 107 6.04 -2.71 -6.04
C SER A 107 5.84 -2.08 -7.43
N LEU A 108 6.79 -2.29 -8.37
CA LEU A 108 6.64 -1.90 -9.77
C LEU A 108 5.45 -2.58 -10.45
N LEU A 109 5.01 -3.75 -9.98
CA LEU A 109 3.82 -4.42 -10.48
C LEU A 109 2.57 -3.54 -10.30
N TYR A 110 2.47 -2.78 -9.20
CA TYR A 110 1.36 -1.85 -9.01
C TYR A 110 1.38 -0.71 -10.02
N VAL A 111 2.55 -0.20 -10.35
CA VAL A 111 2.73 0.85 -11.36
C VAL A 111 2.32 0.33 -12.73
N ILE A 112 2.70 -0.90 -13.08
CA ILE A 112 2.30 -1.56 -14.33
C ILE A 112 0.78 -1.73 -14.36
N VAL A 113 0.16 -2.29 -13.31
CA VAL A 113 -1.29 -2.46 -13.23
C VAL A 113 -2.00 -1.11 -13.35
N PHE A 114 -1.54 -0.07 -12.65
CA PHE A 114 -2.11 1.27 -12.73
C PHE A 114 -2.00 1.88 -14.12
N TYR A 115 -0.85 1.74 -14.77
CA TYR A 115 -0.66 2.15 -16.16
C TYR A 115 -1.64 1.44 -17.11
N LEU A 116 -1.83 0.12 -16.96
CA LEU A 116 -2.77 -0.64 -17.77
C LEU A 116 -4.22 -0.23 -17.52
N LEU A 117 -4.58 0.10 -16.26
CA LEU A 117 -5.89 0.65 -15.92
C LEU A 117 -6.12 2.01 -16.59
N ILE A 118 -5.12 2.88 -16.65
CA ILE A 118 -5.22 4.16 -17.38
C ILE A 118 -5.35 3.89 -18.88
N ARG A 119 -4.43 3.12 -19.45
CA ARG A 119 -4.34 2.94 -20.91
C ARG A 119 -5.54 2.22 -21.49
N TYR A 120 -5.98 1.14 -20.86
CA TYR A 120 -6.99 0.22 -21.40
C TYR A 120 -8.29 0.25 -20.61
N GLY A 121 -8.27 0.68 -19.34
CA GLY A 121 -9.49 0.91 -18.58
C GLY A 121 -10.13 2.25 -18.93
N LEU A 122 -9.45 3.34 -18.58
CA LEU A 122 -9.93 4.70 -18.84
C LEU A 122 -9.89 5.04 -20.33
N GLY A 123 -8.76 4.75 -21.00
CA GLY A 123 -8.55 5.08 -22.42
C GLY A 123 -9.48 4.33 -23.39
N SER A 124 -10.08 3.22 -22.97
CA SER A 124 -11.10 2.48 -23.75
C SER A 124 -12.50 2.61 -23.15
N HIS A 125 -12.72 3.58 -22.26
CA HIS A 125 -14.01 3.89 -21.64
C HIS A 125 -14.67 2.71 -20.89
N LEU A 126 -13.86 1.77 -20.36
CA LEU A 126 -14.36 0.69 -19.50
C LEU A 126 -14.70 1.17 -18.08
N MET A 127 -14.16 2.33 -17.69
CA MET A 127 -14.51 3.06 -16.47
C MET A 127 -14.67 4.55 -16.81
N THR A 128 -15.50 5.25 -16.03
CA THR A 128 -15.67 6.69 -16.22
C THR A 128 -14.46 7.45 -15.67
N GLY A 129 -14.20 8.64 -16.25
CA GLY A 129 -13.15 9.52 -15.72
C GLY A 129 -13.43 9.98 -14.29
N ALA A 130 -14.71 10.14 -13.92
CA ALA A 130 -15.12 10.51 -12.57
C ALA A 130 -14.78 9.41 -11.56
N ASP A 131 -15.15 8.15 -11.84
CA ASP A 131 -14.83 7.01 -10.97
C ASP A 131 -13.32 6.84 -10.82
N PHE A 132 -12.58 6.97 -11.93
CA PHE A 132 -11.12 6.91 -11.89
C PHE A 132 -10.51 8.01 -11.01
N ALA A 133 -10.96 9.25 -11.17
CA ALA A 133 -10.48 10.38 -10.39
C ALA A 133 -10.80 10.22 -8.90
N ILE A 134 -12.04 9.84 -8.56
CA ILE A 134 -12.47 9.62 -7.18
C ILE A 134 -11.65 8.49 -6.55
N GLY A 135 -11.57 7.32 -7.20
CA GLY A 135 -10.82 6.18 -6.69
C GLY A 135 -9.33 6.50 -6.49
N THR A 136 -8.74 7.24 -7.43
CA THR A 136 -7.33 7.66 -7.33
C THR A 136 -7.11 8.64 -6.19
N VAL A 137 -7.89 9.72 -6.11
CA VAL A 137 -7.73 10.74 -5.07
C VAL A 137 -7.97 10.15 -3.68
N VAL A 138 -9.04 9.37 -3.51
CA VAL A 138 -9.34 8.70 -2.25
C VAL A 138 -8.23 7.70 -1.91
N GLY A 139 -7.75 6.90 -2.87
CA GLY A 139 -6.64 5.96 -2.69
C GLY A 139 -5.36 6.62 -2.21
N VAL A 140 -4.95 7.71 -2.86
CA VAL A 140 -3.78 8.51 -2.45
C VAL A 140 -3.98 9.07 -1.04
N ALA A 141 -5.12 9.70 -0.78
CA ALA A 141 -5.39 10.39 0.48
C ALA A 141 -5.58 9.44 1.67
N THR A 142 -6.04 8.20 1.44
CA THR A 142 -6.31 7.23 2.49
C THR A 142 -5.19 6.20 2.59
N VAL A 143 -5.17 5.22 1.68
CA VAL A 143 -4.21 4.11 1.69
C VAL A 143 -2.79 4.63 1.52
N GLY A 144 -2.55 5.48 0.51
CA GLY A 144 -1.21 6.03 0.24
C GLY A 144 -0.66 6.82 1.44
N ALA A 145 -1.45 7.77 1.95
CA ALA A 145 -1.07 8.55 3.12
C ALA A 145 -0.87 7.70 4.37
N PHE A 146 -1.76 6.73 4.63
CA PHE A 146 -1.66 5.83 5.77
C PHE A 146 -0.37 4.98 5.70
N LEU A 147 -0.09 4.36 4.56
CA LEU A 147 1.10 3.52 4.38
C LEU A 147 2.39 4.34 4.43
N THR A 148 2.33 5.62 4.06
CA THR A 148 3.47 6.53 4.15
C THR A 148 3.71 6.95 5.59
N VAL A 149 2.70 7.58 6.22
CA VAL A 149 2.83 8.30 7.47
C VAL A 149 2.69 7.38 8.67
N GLY A 150 1.82 6.37 8.58
CA GLY A 150 1.54 5.41 9.64
C GLY A 150 2.82 4.78 10.22
N PRO A 151 3.52 3.93 9.45
CA PRO A 151 4.69 3.21 9.95
C PRO A 151 5.93 4.08 10.10
N THR A 152 6.06 5.20 9.36
CA THR A 152 7.29 6.01 9.37
C THR A 152 7.27 7.16 10.37
N VAL A 153 6.08 7.65 10.77
CA VAL A 153 5.94 8.84 11.62
C VAL A 153 4.94 8.64 12.75
N LEU A 154 3.69 8.29 12.43
CA LEU A 154 2.57 8.32 13.37
C LEU A 154 2.73 7.29 14.48
N PHE A 155 2.79 6.00 14.14
CA PHE A 155 2.87 4.93 15.12
C PHE A 155 4.18 4.95 15.92
N PRO A 156 5.36 5.21 15.32
CA PRO A 156 6.58 5.42 16.10
C PRO A 156 6.44 6.48 17.19
N ARG A 157 5.76 7.60 16.90
CA ARG A 157 5.55 8.68 17.88
C ARG A 157 4.57 8.28 18.98
N LEU A 158 3.50 7.55 18.62
CA LEU A 158 2.50 7.06 19.58
C LEU A 158 3.05 5.95 20.49
N ALA A 159 4.00 5.16 20.00
CA ALA A 159 4.63 4.07 20.73
C ALA A 159 5.79 4.51 21.65
N ARG A 160 6.20 5.79 21.63
CA ARG A 160 7.23 6.29 22.56
C ARG A 160 6.70 6.22 23.99
N PRO A 161 7.45 5.60 24.93
CA PRO A 161 7.07 5.63 26.35
C PRO A 161 6.94 7.08 26.82
N ARG A 162 5.87 7.39 27.57
CA ARG A 162 5.72 8.67 28.28
C ARG A 162 6.71 8.76 29.46
N ALA A 163 8.01 8.69 29.19
CA ALA A 163 9.04 8.75 30.24
C ALA A 163 9.52 10.18 30.56
N ASN A 164 9.09 11.20 29.79
CA ASN A 164 9.60 12.57 29.92
C ASN A 164 8.68 13.55 30.67
N LEU A 165 7.66 13.08 31.40
CA LEU A 165 6.79 13.95 32.22
C LEU A 165 7.04 13.86 33.74
N GLN A 166 8.08 13.14 34.18
CA GLN A 166 8.44 13.03 35.61
C GLN A 166 9.88 13.48 35.93
N GLY A 167 10.54 14.16 34.99
CA GLY A 167 11.94 14.63 35.16
C GLY A 167 12.10 16.12 35.47
N ILE A 168 11.00 16.88 35.57
CA ILE A 168 11.02 18.31 35.94
C ILE A 168 10.40 18.40 37.33
N ASP A 169 11.19 18.00 38.34
CA ASP A 169 11.05 18.38 39.75
C ASP A 169 12.22 17.72 40.50
N LYS A 170 13.42 18.29 40.31
CA LYS A 170 14.55 18.17 41.23
C LYS A 170 15.27 19.51 41.28
#